data_AF-A0A944BP23-F1
#
_entry.id   AF-A0A944BP23-F1
#
_cell.length_a   1.000
_cell.length_b   1.000
_cell.length_c   1.000
_cell.angle_alpha   90.00
_cell.angle_beta   90.00
_cell.angle_gamma   90.00
#
_symmetry.space_group_name_H-M   'P 1'
#
loop_
_entity.id
_entity.type
_entity.pdbx_description
1 polymer ?
#
loop_
_entity_poly.entity_id
_entity_poly.type
_entity_poly.pdbx_seq_one_letter_code
_entity_poly.pdbx_strand_id
1 'polypeptide(L)'
;MMEFNEALNAVLSGIDSSVKANGFTAVEPKEKTDELPVIHDGEHSYIDFVGEKGKIRFEIFGNQALLFYTDVKSDEATDEDLVKASVNYFNLEEFDQKDIKSLCNELNETINAKFGTANAAASKSKKMPTPVSKTAAKNGSQAYDGNTLANRLSAIYPELKEPYRANFEKYDEFLPEEFFVNYGAKLVINTIRSGNASEIKRLFKILNDIYENGSSDVQGLIAVTILGEMNNDPVLCGRAAEYMCEDMKEPVLLVNKFLATSRGKKAKEKLKNPPAYKPKKEKKPGMFAQMMNEGMAQNGGMPPM
;
A
#
# COMPACT_ATOMS: atom_id res chain seq x y z
N MET A 1 -11.24 -22.40 -0.30
CA MET A 1 -11.43 -22.05 -1.71
C MET A 1 -12.66 -21.17 -1.79
N MET A 2 -12.47 -19.91 -2.15
CA MET A 2 -13.54 -18.93 -2.32
C MET A 2 -13.98 -18.98 -3.78
N GLU A 3 -15.28 -18.93 -4.03
CA GLU A 3 -15.80 -18.87 -5.40
C GLU A 3 -15.46 -17.51 -6.04
N PHE A 4 -15.15 -17.49 -7.34
CA PHE A 4 -14.73 -16.27 -8.04
C PHE A 4 -15.72 -15.11 -7.86
N ASN A 5 -17.02 -15.37 -8.04
CA ASN A 5 -18.06 -14.35 -7.88
C ASN A 5 -18.23 -13.89 -6.42
N GLU A 6 -17.98 -14.76 -5.44
CA GLU A 6 -18.00 -14.38 -4.02
C GLU A 6 -16.84 -13.44 -3.71
N ALA A 7 -15.62 -13.81 -4.12
CA ALA A 7 -14.42 -13.01 -3.95
C ALA A 7 -14.55 -11.65 -4.64
N LEU A 8 -15.02 -11.64 -5.89
CA LEU A 8 -15.18 -10.42 -6.67
C LEU A 8 -16.24 -9.50 -6.07
N ASN A 9 -17.40 -10.03 -5.66
CA ASN A 9 -18.43 -9.23 -4.99
C ASN A 9 -17.91 -8.63 -3.68
N ALA A 10 -17.14 -9.39 -2.91
CA ALA A 10 -16.55 -8.91 -1.66
C ALA A 10 -15.53 -7.79 -1.89
N VAL A 11 -14.70 -7.90 -2.93
CA VAL A 11 -13.76 -6.82 -3.32
C VAL A 11 -14.51 -5.57 -3.76
N LEU A 12 -15.50 -5.72 -4.66
CA LEU A 12 -16.29 -4.59 -5.17
C LEU A 12 -17.02 -3.85 -4.05
N SER A 13 -17.65 -4.61 -3.14
CA SER A 13 -18.30 -4.05 -1.96
C SER A 13 -17.29 -3.32 -1.05
N GLY A 14 -16.07 -3.86 -0.92
CA GLY A 14 -15.02 -3.27 -0.10
C GLY A 14 -14.43 -1.97 -0.68
N ILE A 15 -14.44 -1.79 -2.00
CA ILE A 15 -13.93 -0.57 -2.66
C ILE A 15 -14.99 0.48 -3.00
N ASP A 16 -16.27 0.09 -2.96
CA ASP A 16 -17.42 0.91 -3.37
C ASP A 16 -17.42 2.32 -2.74
N SER A 17 -17.09 2.41 -1.45
CA SER A 17 -17.04 3.69 -0.73
C SER A 17 -16.00 4.65 -1.32
N SER A 18 -14.78 4.16 -1.63
CA SER A 18 -13.73 5.01 -2.19
C SER A 18 -14.02 5.37 -3.64
N VAL A 19 -14.53 4.43 -4.44
CA VAL A 19 -14.94 4.68 -5.83
C VAL A 19 -15.99 5.79 -5.89
N LYS A 20 -17.07 5.66 -5.10
CA LYS A 20 -18.16 6.66 -5.04
C LYS A 20 -17.70 8.00 -4.48
N ALA A 21 -16.90 8.00 -3.39
CA ALA A 21 -16.38 9.23 -2.80
C ALA A 21 -15.52 10.04 -3.80
N ASN A 22 -14.90 9.36 -4.76
CA ASN A 22 -14.09 10.00 -5.79
C ASN A 22 -14.86 10.36 -7.08
N GLY A 23 -16.17 10.12 -7.12
CA GLY A 23 -17.05 10.51 -8.22
C GLY A 23 -17.10 9.50 -9.37
N PHE A 24 -16.75 8.24 -9.11
CA PHE A 24 -16.82 7.16 -10.09
C PHE A 24 -18.07 6.30 -9.88
N THR A 25 -18.59 5.74 -10.97
CA THR A 25 -19.69 4.79 -11.00
C THR A 25 -19.35 3.60 -11.88
N ALA A 26 -19.74 2.39 -11.48
CA ALA A 26 -19.53 1.18 -12.27
C ALA A 26 -20.24 1.28 -13.64
N VAL A 27 -19.57 0.79 -14.69
CA VAL A 27 -20.13 0.66 -16.03
C VAL A 27 -20.88 -0.66 -16.10
N GLU A 28 -22.18 -0.58 -16.37
CA GLU A 28 -23.02 -1.77 -16.59
C GLU A 28 -22.72 -2.39 -17.98
N PRO A 29 -22.58 -3.72 -18.08
CA PRO A 29 -22.53 -4.40 -19.37
C PRO A 29 -23.77 -4.10 -20.22
N LYS A 30 -23.61 -4.12 -21.55
CA LYS A 30 -24.72 -3.83 -22.50
C LYS A 30 -25.87 -4.83 -22.40
N GLU A 31 -25.58 -6.06 -21.95
CA GLU A 31 -26.57 -7.08 -21.66
C GLU A 31 -26.73 -7.18 -20.14
N LYS A 32 -27.88 -6.72 -19.62
CA LYS A 32 -28.20 -6.85 -18.20
C LYS A 32 -28.45 -8.30 -17.86
N THR A 33 -27.57 -8.90 -17.06
CA THR A 33 -27.81 -10.13 -16.33
C THR A 33 -28.08 -9.77 -14.86
N ASP A 34 -28.71 -10.68 -14.10
CA ASP A 34 -28.81 -10.55 -12.62
C ASP A 34 -27.46 -10.78 -11.91
N GLU A 35 -26.34 -10.72 -12.65
CA GLU A 35 -24.98 -11.00 -12.19
C GLU A 35 -24.18 -9.68 -12.03
N LEU A 36 -23.01 -9.76 -11.41
CA LEU A 36 -22.10 -8.62 -11.24
C LEU A 36 -21.74 -7.97 -12.60
N PRO A 37 -21.42 -6.67 -12.65
CA PRO A 37 -21.13 -5.93 -13.90
C PRO A 37 -19.75 -6.27 -14.51
N VAL A 38 -19.43 -7.56 -14.63
CA VAL A 38 -18.12 -8.08 -15.05
C VAL A 38 -18.12 -8.29 -16.55
N ILE A 39 -17.08 -7.80 -17.21
CA ILE A 39 -16.79 -8.08 -18.60
C ILE A 39 -15.74 -9.19 -18.64
N HIS A 40 -16.05 -10.26 -19.37
CA HIS A 40 -15.12 -11.36 -19.63
C HIS A 40 -14.55 -11.21 -21.05
N ASP A 41 -13.23 -11.04 -21.15
CA ASP A 41 -12.49 -10.97 -22.41
C ASP A 41 -11.32 -11.95 -22.39
N GLY A 42 -11.55 -13.15 -22.94
CA GLY A 42 -10.59 -14.25 -22.88
C GLY A 42 -10.28 -14.66 -21.43
N GLU A 43 -9.01 -14.51 -21.03
CA GLU A 43 -8.53 -14.80 -19.67
C GLU A 43 -8.70 -13.62 -18.69
N HIS A 44 -9.14 -12.47 -19.18
CA HIS A 44 -9.34 -11.26 -18.39
C HIS A 44 -10.78 -11.15 -17.94
N SER A 45 -10.99 -10.83 -16.66
CA SER A 45 -12.30 -10.48 -16.13
C SER A 45 -12.19 -9.12 -15.44
N TYR A 46 -12.94 -8.12 -15.92
CA TYR A 46 -12.75 -6.76 -15.44
C TYR A 46 -14.06 -5.98 -15.27
N ILE A 47 -13.98 -4.93 -14.44
CA ILE A 47 -15.04 -3.96 -14.21
C ILE A 47 -14.47 -2.57 -14.41
N ASP A 48 -15.16 -1.80 -15.25
CA ASP A 48 -14.83 -0.40 -15.48
C ASP A 48 -15.68 0.50 -14.57
N PHE A 49 -15.06 1.55 -14.03
CA PHE A 49 -15.71 2.63 -13.32
C PHE A 49 -15.37 3.94 -14.03
N VAL A 50 -16.38 4.77 -14.25
CA VAL A 50 -16.25 6.03 -14.99
C VAL A 50 -16.74 7.21 -14.17
N GLY A 51 -16.13 8.37 -14.37
CA GLY A 51 -16.52 9.63 -13.73
C GLY A 51 -15.87 10.83 -14.41
N GLU A 52 -16.15 12.03 -13.90
CA GLU A 52 -15.58 13.27 -14.46
C GLU A 52 -14.05 13.33 -14.39
N LYS A 53 -13.45 12.57 -13.46
CA LYS A 53 -12.00 12.47 -13.27
C LYS A 53 -11.32 11.41 -14.15
N GLY A 54 -12.10 10.68 -14.96
CA GLY A 54 -11.60 9.70 -15.93
C GLY A 54 -12.18 8.31 -15.74
N LYS A 55 -11.35 7.27 -15.85
CA LYS A 55 -11.75 5.85 -15.78
C LYS A 55 -10.82 5.06 -14.86
N ILE A 56 -11.39 4.11 -14.12
CA ILE A 56 -10.70 3.09 -13.32
C ILE A 56 -11.11 1.72 -13.85
N ARG A 57 -10.16 0.81 -14.05
CA ARG A 57 -10.44 -0.60 -14.35
C ARG A 57 -9.89 -1.47 -13.24
N PHE A 58 -10.76 -2.29 -12.63
CA PHE A 58 -10.35 -3.40 -11.79
C PHE A 58 -10.38 -4.67 -12.62
N GLU A 59 -9.25 -5.36 -12.76
CA GLU A 59 -9.10 -6.52 -13.63
C GLU A 59 -8.48 -7.70 -12.89
N ILE A 60 -9.04 -8.89 -13.10
CA ILE A 60 -8.46 -10.16 -12.70
C ILE A 60 -7.85 -10.83 -13.92
N PHE A 61 -6.59 -11.23 -13.80
CA PHE A 61 -5.86 -12.01 -14.81
C PHE A 61 -4.99 -13.05 -14.12
N GLY A 62 -5.31 -14.33 -14.31
CA GLY A 62 -4.68 -15.43 -13.58
C GLY A 62 -4.80 -15.22 -12.06
N ASN A 63 -3.67 -15.31 -11.34
CA ASN A 63 -3.62 -15.13 -9.88
C ASN A 63 -3.35 -13.67 -9.45
N GLN A 64 -3.76 -12.69 -10.28
CA GLN A 64 -3.48 -11.28 -10.06
C GLN A 64 -4.75 -10.44 -10.08
N ALA A 65 -4.83 -9.50 -9.14
CA ALA A 65 -5.80 -8.40 -9.14
C ALA A 65 -5.06 -7.10 -9.51
N LEU A 66 -5.45 -6.53 -10.65
CA LEU A 66 -4.84 -5.38 -11.29
C LEU A 66 -5.77 -4.17 -11.15
N LEU A 67 -5.19 -3.02 -10.83
CA LEU A 67 -5.90 -1.75 -10.91
C LEU A 67 -5.25 -0.91 -12.01
N PHE A 68 -6.06 -0.44 -12.96
CA PHE A 68 -5.66 0.52 -13.97
C PHE A 68 -6.46 1.80 -13.83
N TYR A 69 -5.91 2.89 -14.36
CA TYR A 69 -6.58 4.17 -14.38
C TYR A 69 -6.19 5.01 -15.60
N THR A 70 -7.03 5.98 -15.92
CA THR A 70 -6.70 7.10 -16.81
C THR A 70 -7.40 8.37 -16.31
N ASP A 71 -6.75 9.51 -16.50
CA ASP A 71 -7.30 10.85 -16.27
C ASP A 71 -7.95 11.44 -17.53
N VAL A 72 -7.91 10.72 -18.66
CA VAL A 72 -8.71 11.02 -19.84
C VAL A 72 -10.18 10.85 -19.49
N LYS A 73 -11.01 11.84 -19.86
CA LYS A 73 -12.45 11.82 -19.57
C LYS A 73 -13.09 10.55 -20.13
N SER A 74 -14.08 10.03 -19.40
CA SER A 74 -14.65 8.71 -19.69
C SER A 74 -15.32 8.57 -21.06
N ASP A 75 -15.77 9.67 -21.67
CA ASP A 75 -16.35 9.72 -23.02
C ASP A 75 -15.29 9.70 -24.14
N GLU A 76 -14.03 9.96 -23.80
CA GLU A 76 -12.89 9.98 -24.73
C GLU A 76 -11.88 8.86 -24.44
N ALA A 77 -11.91 8.28 -23.25
CA ALA A 77 -10.96 7.28 -22.78
C ALA A 77 -11.08 5.96 -23.56
N THR A 78 -9.96 5.52 -24.12
CA THR A 78 -9.78 4.20 -24.72
C THR A 78 -8.97 3.29 -23.80
N ASP A 79 -8.94 2.00 -24.11
CA ASP A 79 -8.13 1.06 -23.34
C ASP A 79 -6.62 1.30 -23.53
N GLU A 80 -6.19 2.02 -24.57
CA GLU A 80 -4.80 2.44 -24.77
C GLU A 80 -4.35 3.52 -23.77
N ASP A 81 -5.30 4.26 -23.19
CA ASP A 81 -5.03 5.31 -22.21
C ASP A 81 -4.83 4.75 -20.79
N LEU A 82 -5.13 3.46 -20.58
CA LEU A 82 -5.06 2.83 -19.26
C LEU A 82 -3.61 2.65 -18.79
N VAL A 83 -3.30 3.24 -17.65
CA VAL A 83 -2.03 3.08 -16.94
C VAL A 83 -2.24 2.17 -15.74
N LYS A 84 -1.37 1.18 -15.57
CA LYS A 84 -1.39 0.28 -14.41
C LYS A 84 -1.02 1.01 -13.13
N ALA A 85 -1.94 1.05 -12.17
CA ALA A 85 -1.77 1.66 -10.85
C ALA A 85 -1.18 0.69 -9.82
N SER A 86 -1.68 -0.55 -9.77
CA SER A 86 -1.23 -1.57 -8.82
C SER A 86 -1.38 -3.00 -9.36
N VAL A 87 -0.62 -3.92 -8.76
CA VAL A 87 -0.67 -5.37 -9.00
C VAL A 87 -0.70 -6.04 -7.64
N ASN A 88 -1.73 -6.83 -7.39
CA ASN A 88 -1.97 -7.46 -6.10
C ASN A 88 -2.11 -8.98 -6.30
N TYR A 89 -1.80 -9.74 -5.25
CA TYR A 89 -2.03 -11.18 -5.23
C TYR A 89 -3.53 -11.48 -5.19
N PHE A 90 -4.00 -12.44 -5.99
CA PHE A 90 -5.40 -12.88 -6.02
C PHE A 90 -5.48 -14.35 -6.42
N ASN A 91 -5.23 -15.27 -5.48
CA ASN A 91 -5.27 -16.71 -5.73
C ASN A 91 -6.42 -17.35 -4.95
N LEU A 92 -7.52 -17.68 -5.62
CA LEU A 92 -8.75 -18.22 -5.01
C LEU A 92 -8.58 -19.56 -4.29
N GLU A 93 -7.53 -20.33 -4.62
CA GLU A 93 -7.24 -21.60 -3.95
C GLU A 93 -6.81 -21.37 -2.50
N GLU A 94 -6.07 -20.27 -2.27
CA GLU A 94 -5.44 -19.94 -0.99
C GLU A 94 -6.08 -18.71 -0.31
N PHE A 95 -6.84 -17.90 -1.06
CA PHE A 95 -7.45 -16.66 -0.58
C PHE A 95 -8.52 -16.92 0.47
N ASP A 96 -8.46 -16.14 1.55
CA ASP A 96 -9.50 -16.06 2.56
C ASP A 96 -10.10 -14.64 2.68
N GLN A 97 -11.02 -14.46 3.63
CA GLN A 97 -11.70 -13.18 3.87
C GLN A 97 -10.75 -12.07 4.33
N LYS A 98 -9.62 -12.40 4.94
CA LYS A 98 -8.60 -11.44 5.35
C LYS A 98 -7.77 -10.98 4.17
N ASP A 99 -7.43 -11.89 3.26
CA ASP A 99 -6.74 -11.54 2.02
C ASP A 99 -7.58 -10.58 1.18
N ILE A 100 -8.89 -10.85 1.05
CA ILE A 100 -9.85 -9.95 0.41
C ILE A 100 -9.83 -8.57 1.07
N LYS A 101 -9.84 -8.51 2.39
CA LYS A 101 -9.80 -7.25 3.12
C LYS A 101 -8.48 -6.50 2.91
N SER A 102 -7.35 -7.20 2.92
CA SER A 102 -6.04 -6.60 2.63
C SER A 102 -6.00 -6.02 1.22
N LEU A 103 -6.50 -6.78 0.24
CA LEU A 103 -6.66 -6.32 -1.14
C LEU A 103 -7.53 -5.07 -1.21
N CYS A 104 -8.70 -5.06 -0.55
CA CYS A 104 -9.56 -3.88 -0.49
C CYS A 104 -8.84 -2.66 0.10
N ASN A 105 -8.07 -2.83 1.17
CA ASN A 105 -7.30 -1.73 1.76
C ASN A 105 -6.30 -1.14 0.75
N GLU A 106 -5.55 -1.98 0.04
CA GLU A 106 -4.55 -1.56 -0.94
C GLU A 106 -5.19 -0.87 -2.17
N LEU A 107 -6.30 -1.41 -2.67
CA LEU A 107 -7.07 -0.80 -3.75
C LEU A 107 -7.66 0.55 -3.34
N ASN A 108 -8.27 0.63 -2.15
CA ASN A 108 -8.82 1.87 -1.61
C ASN A 108 -7.75 2.95 -1.42
N GLU A 109 -6.57 2.58 -0.91
CA GLU A 109 -5.43 3.48 -0.78
C GLU A 109 -4.97 3.99 -2.15
N THR A 110 -4.82 3.09 -3.13
CA THR A 110 -4.41 3.45 -4.49
C THR A 110 -5.40 4.39 -5.17
N ILE A 111 -6.70 4.12 -5.06
CA ILE A 111 -7.77 4.97 -5.63
C ILE A 111 -7.74 6.36 -4.99
N ASN A 112 -7.67 6.43 -3.66
CA ASN A 112 -7.67 7.69 -2.93
C ASN A 112 -6.38 8.49 -3.16
N ALA A 113 -5.22 7.84 -3.30
CA ALA A 113 -3.97 8.51 -3.63
C ALA A 113 -4.00 9.14 -5.03
N LYS A 114 -4.70 8.53 -5.98
CA LYS A 114 -4.81 9.02 -7.37
C LYS A 114 -5.89 10.06 -7.58
N PHE A 115 -7.08 9.81 -7.04
CA PHE A 115 -8.27 10.59 -7.34
C PHE A 115 -8.85 11.34 -6.15
N GLY A 116 -8.37 11.02 -4.95
CA GLY A 116 -8.70 11.77 -3.75
C GLY A 116 -8.40 13.23 -3.97
N THR A 117 -9.31 14.10 -3.53
CA THR A 117 -8.89 15.47 -3.31
C THR A 117 -7.87 15.40 -2.19
N ALA A 118 -6.57 15.50 -2.53
CA ALA A 118 -5.60 16.03 -1.58
C ALA A 118 -6.30 17.24 -0.98
N ASN A 119 -6.60 17.19 0.32
CA ASN A 119 -7.29 18.28 0.97
C ASN A 119 -6.58 19.54 0.49
N ALA A 120 -7.32 20.39 -0.24
CA ALA A 120 -6.89 21.73 -0.53
C ALA A 120 -6.89 22.49 0.80
N ALA A 121 -6.01 22.09 1.71
CA ALA A 121 -5.57 22.82 2.86
C ALA A 121 -4.40 23.70 2.40
N ALA A 122 -4.65 24.47 1.33
CA ALA A 122 -4.00 25.76 1.22
C ALA A 122 -4.46 26.58 2.43
N SER A 123 -3.52 26.90 3.32
CA SER A 123 -3.62 28.02 4.26
C SER A 123 -4.75 27.95 5.31
N LYS A 124 -4.73 26.97 6.22
CA LYS A 124 -5.18 27.13 7.61
C LYS A 124 -4.24 26.33 8.50
N SER A 125 -3.90 26.84 9.68
CA SER A 125 -2.99 26.21 10.65
C SER A 125 -3.13 24.68 10.62
N LYS A 126 -2.05 24.00 10.21
CA LYS A 126 -2.02 22.56 10.04
C LYS A 126 -2.27 21.94 11.41
N LYS A 127 -3.49 21.46 11.63
CA LYS A 127 -3.83 20.66 12.80
C LYS A 127 -3.25 19.27 12.58
N MET A 128 -2.83 18.60 13.66
CA MET A 128 -2.40 17.22 13.56
C MET A 128 -3.46 16.37 12.83
N PRO A 129 -3.04 15.39 12.01
CA PRO A 129 -3.97 14.56 11.28
C PRO A 129 -4.86 13.77 12.24
N THR A 130 -6.15 13.72 11.95
CA THR A 130 -7.09 12.93 12.73
C THR A 130 -6.80 11.43 12.54
N PRO A 131 -6.61 10.65 13.62
CA PRO A 131 -6.47 9.20 13.53
C PRO A 131 -7.68 8.55 12.85
N VAL A 132 -7.45 7.53 12.04
CA VAL A 132 -8.50 6.76 11.40
C VAL A 132 -9.38 6.07 12.45
N SER A 133 -10.69 6.22 12.29
CA SER A 133 -11.66 5.70 13.25
C SER A 133 -11.79 4.18 13.18
N LYS A 134 -12.29 3.56 14.26
CA LYS A 134 -12.52 2.11 14.27
C LYS A 134 -13.59 1.66 13.28
N THR A 135 -14.62 2.47 13.09
CA THR A 135 -15.69 2.18 12.13
C THR A 135 -15.16 2.22 10.70
N ALA A 136 -14.40 3.27 10.35
CA ALA A 136 -13.83 3.46 9.02
C ALA A 136 -12.84 2.36 8.61
N ALA A 137 -12.08 1.84 9.58
CA ALA A 137 -11.18 0.71 9.31
C ALA A 137 -11.90 -0.63 9.20
N LYS A 138 -12.94 -0.84 10.01
CA LYS A 138 -13.67 -2.12 10.00
C LYS A 138 -14.56 -2.31 8.78
N ASN A 139 -15.13 -1.23 8.26
CA ASN A 139 -15.96 -1.27 7.05
C ASN A 139 -15.13 -1.09 5.76
N GLY A 140 -13.80 -1.00 5.86
CA GLY A 140 -12.90 -0.88 4.70
C GLY A 140 -12.86 0.52 4.07
N SER A 141 -13.56 1.52 4.61
CA SER A 141 -13.58 2.86 4.00
C SER A 141 -12.24 3.58 4.09
N GLN A 142 -11.44 3.30 5.13
CA GLN A 142 -10.09 3.82 5.30
C GLN A 142 -9.22 2.78 6.00
N ALA A 143 -8.01 2.53 5.51
CA ALA A 143 -7.05 1.70 6.23
C ALA A 143 -6.38 2.49 7.38
N TYR A 144 -6.02 1.81 8.47
CA TYR A 144 -5.16 2.42 9.49
C TYR A 144 -3.79 2.80 8.92
N ASP A 145 -3.25 3.90 9.41
CA ASP A 145 -1.98 4.48 8.97
C ASP A 145 -1.00 4.65 10.15
N GLY A 146 0.23 5.10 9.84
CA GLY A 146 1.26 5.37 10.84
C GLY A 146 0.86 6.41 11.89
N ASN A 147 0.04 7.40 11.50
CA ASN A 147 -0.52 8.40 12.43
C ASN A 147 -1.44 7.75 13.47
N THR A 148 -2.32 6.85 13.03
CA THR A 148 -3.23 6.10 13.90
C THR A 148 -2.47 5.18 14.85
N LEU A 149 -1.43 4.51 14.36
CA LEU A 149 -0.55 3.69 15.18
C LEU A 149 0.13 4.53 16.28
N ALA A 150 0.75 5.66 15.92
CA ALA A 150 1.43 6.55 16.86
C ALA A 150 0.46 7.10 17.92
N ASN A 151 -0.75 7.50 17.50
CA ASN A 151 -1.78 7.98 18.40
C ASN A 151 -2.21 6.91 19.43
N ARG A 152 -2.47 5.67 18.99
CA ARG A 152 -2.88 4.58 19.88
C ARG A 152 -1.77 4.13 20.82
N LEU A 153 -0.53 4.08 20.34
CA LEU A 153 0.61 3.77 21.19
C LEU A 153 0.85 4.89 22.22
N SER A 154 0.63 6.16 21.86
CA SER A 154 0.68 7.29 22.81
C SER A 154 -0.38 7.22 23.93
N ALA A 155 -1.42 6.39 23.77
CA ALA A 155 -2.41 6.14 24.82
C ALA A 155 -1.91 5.13 25.88
N ILE A 156 -0.95 4.27 25.53
CA ILE A 156 -0.33 3.31 26.46
C ILE A 156 1.08 3.74 26.89
N TYR A 157 1.71 4.64 26.13
CA TYR A 157 3.00 5.28 26.41
C TYR A 157 2.83 6.81 26.40
N PRO A 158 2.38 7.44 27.49
CA PRO A 158 2.15 8.88 27.55
C PRO A 158 3.37 9.73 27.16
N GLU A 159 4.58 9.21 27.38
CA GLU A 159 5.87 9.83 27.00
C GLU A 159 6.02 10.03 25.48
N LEU A 160 5.23 9.34 24.66
CA LEU A 160 5.24 9.50 23.20
C LEU A 160 4.45 10.73 22.72
N LYS A 161 3.60 11.33 23.57
CA LYS A 161 2.72 12.43 23.15
C LYS A 161 3.48 13.68 22.73
N GLU A 162 4.55 14.02 23.43
CA GLU A 162 5.37 15.18 23.11
C GLU A 162 6.21 14.95 21.84
N PRO A 163 6.99 13.86 21.70
CA PRO A 163 7.68 13.56 20.44
C PRO A 163 6.75 13.44 19.23
N TYR A 164 5.53 12.93 19.42
CA TYR A 164 4.53 12.82 18.35
C TYR A 164 4.11 14.21 17.83
N ARG A 165 3.86 15.16 18.73
CA ARG A 165 3.55 16.56 18.36
C ARG A 165 4.76 17.27 17.75
N ALA A 166 5.92 17.12 18.37
CA ALA A 166 7.16 17.76 17.92
C ALA A 166 7.58 17.30 16.52
N ASN A 167 7.37 16.02 16.18
CA ASN A 167 7.62 15.49 14.83
C ASN A 167 6.73 16.21 13.81
N PHE A 168 5.42 16.31 14.06
CA PHE A 168 4.49 17.02 13.19
C PHE A 168 4.84 18.50 13.04
N GLU A 169 5.13 19.20 14.15
CA GLU A 169 5.49 20.62 14.14
C GLU A 169 6.79 20.89 13.36
N LYS A 170 7.75 19.96 13.42
CA LYS A 170 9.04 20.10 12.74
C LYS A 170 8.92 19.97 11.22
N TYR A 171 8.14 19.01 10.74
CA TYR A 171 8.08 18.69 9.31
C TYR A 171 6.82 19.23 8.63
N ASP A 172 5.91 19.82 9.41
CA ASP A 172 4.58 20.26 8.96
C ASP A 172 3.76 19.08 8.37
N GLU A 173 4.11 17.86 8.76
CA GLU A 173 3.52 16.57 8.44
C GLU A 173 4.06 15.56 9.46
N PHE A 174 3.27 14.53 9.78
CA PHE A 174 3.75 13.47 10.66
C PHE A 174 4.58 12.46 9.85
N LEU A 175 5.82 12.22 10.25
CA LEU A 175 6.72 11.23 9.64
C LEU A 175 6.82 10.00 10.56
N PRO A 176 6.06 8.91 10.28
CA PRO A 176 5.98 7.77 11.19
C PRO A 176 7.31 7.07 11.39
N GLU A 177 8.08 6.87 10.31
CA GLU A 177 9.40 6.21 10.37
C GLU A 177 10.37 6.94 11.30
N GLU A 178 10.50 8.27 11.16
CA GLU A 178 11.37 9.07 12.01
C GLU A 178 10.95 8.96 13.49
N PHE A 179 9.64 9.08 13.74
CA PHE A 179 9.09 9.00 15.08
C PHE A 179 9.31 7.62 15.73
N PHE A 180 9.06 6.53 15.01
CA PHE A 180 9.21 5.19 15.56
C PHE A 180 10.66 4.78 15.74
N VAL A 181 11.55 5.14 14.81
CA VAL A 181 12.99 4.89 14.96
C VAL A 181 13.56 5.59 16.19
N ASN A 182 13.14 6.83 16.46
CA ASN A 182 13.74 7.64 17.51
C ASN A 182 13.06 7.49 18.89
N TYR A 183 11.76 7.18 18.93
CA TYR A 183 10.98 7.21 20.17
C TYR A 183 10.17 5.92 20.39
N GLY A 184 9.33 5.53 19.43
CA GLY A 184 8.32 4.50 19.63
C GLY A 184 8.86 3.07 19.76
N ALA A 185 9.76 2.65 18.87
CA ALA A 185 10.20 1.25 18.79
C ALA A 185 10.85 0.76 20.08
N LYS A 186 11.68 1.60 20.73
CA LYS A 186 12.36 1.25 21.99
C LYS A 186 11.39 0.90 23.10
N LEU A 187 10.27 1.63 23.23
CA LEU A 187 9.26 1.36 24.26
C LEU A 187 8.53 0.05 24.01
N VAL A 188 8.16 -0.22 22.76
CA VAL A 188 7.55 -1.49 22.34
C VAL A 188 8.48 -2.67 22.68
N ILE A 189 9.75 -2.60 22.28
CA ILE A 189 10.73 -3.64 22.57
C ILE A 189 10.96 -3.80 24.08
N ASN A 190 10.97 -2.72 24.85
CA ASN A 190 11.10 -2.78 26.31
C ASN A 190 9.88 -3.47 26.97
N THR A 191 8.67 -3.21 26.49
CA THR A 191 7.46 -3.91 26.97
C THR A 191 7.52 -5.40 26.65
N ILE A 192 7.98 -5.79 25.45
CA ILE A 192 8.21 -7.21 25.14
C ILE A 192 9.27 -7.77 26.08
N ARG A 193 10.38 -7.06 26.28
CA ARG A 193 11.49 -7.50 27.13
C ARG A 193 11.10 -7.67 28.60
N SER A 194 10.18 -6.85 29.12
CA SER A 194 9.74 -6.90 30.52
C SER A 194 9.15 -8.25 30.91
N GLY A 195 8.56 -8.97 29.95
CA GLY A 195 7.90 -10.26 30.22
C GLY A 195 6.56 -10.13 30.94
N ASN A 196 6.07 -8.90 31.18
CA ASN A 196 4.78 -8.68 31.81
C ASN A 196 3.65 -9.03 30.82
N ALA A 197 3.04 -10.20 31.02
CA ALA A 197 1.99 -10.72 30.13
C ALA A 197 0.81 -9.76 29.93
N SER A 198 0.42 -8.99 30.94
CA SER A 198 -0.69 -8.02 30.83
C SER A 198 -0.33 -6.84 29.93
N GLU A 199 0.88 -6.30 30.08
CA GLU A 199 1.38 -5.19 29.25
C GLU A 199 1.61 -5.63 27.81
N ILE A 200 2.20 -6.81 27.61
CA ILE A 200 2.43 -7.39 26.29
C ILE A 200 1.09 -7.66 25.59
N LYS A 201 0.11 -8.24 26.29
CA LYS A 201 -1.23 -8.45 25.74
C LYS A 201 -1.90 -7.15 25.33
N ARG A 202 -1.76 -6.08 26.13
CA ARG A 202 -2.32 -4.76 25.80
C ARG A 202 -1.64 -4.15 24.56
N LEU A 203 -0.32 -4.26 24.47
CA LEU A 203 0.47 -3.81 23.31
C LEU A 203 0.04 -4.54 22.04
N PHE A 204 0.05 -5.88 22.05
CA PHE A 204 -0.30 -6.67 20.86
C PHE A 204 -1.77 -6.57 20.48
N LYS A 205 -2.68 -6.28 21.41
CA LYS A 205 -4.06 -5.91 21.04
C LYS A 205 -4.11 -4.69 20.13
N ILE A 206 -3.22 -3.70 20.33
CA ILE A 206 -3.13 -2.52 19.46
C ILE A 206 -2.45 -2.90 18.14
N LEU A 207 -1.31 -3.59 18.21
CA LEU A 207 -0.56 -3.95 17.00
C LEU A 207 -1.36 -4.88 16.08
N ASN A 208 -2.05 -5.89 16.60
CA ASN A 208 -2.90 -6.79 15.81
C ASN A 208 -4.06 -6.02 15.15
N ASP A 209 -4.79 -5.18 15.89
CA ASP A 209 -5.91 -4.39 15.34
C ASP A 209 -5.42 -3.40 14.27
N ILE A 210 -4.23 -2.82 14.42
CA ILE A 210 -3.62 -1.98 13.38
C ILE A 210 -3.18 -2.82 12.17
N TYR A 211 -2.50 -3.94 12.39
CA TYR A 211 -1.94 -4.77 11.32
C TYR A 211 -3.05 -5.36 10.43
N GLU A 212 -4.11 -5.92 11.05
CA GLU A 212 -5.25 -6.54 10.34
C GLU A 212 -6.13 -5.55 9.57
N ASN A 213 -6.07 -4.26 9.90
CA ASN A 213 -6.94 -3.24 9.31
C ASN A 213 -6.13 -2.05 8.75
N GLY A 214 -4.83 -2.22 8.58
CA GLY A 214 -3.89 -1.18 8.15
C GLY A 214 -3.50 -1.32 6.69
N SER A 215 -2.89 -0.26 6.16
CA SER A 215 -2.18 -0.32 4.88
C SER A 215 -0.92 -1.19 4.96
N SER A 216 -0.41 -1.60 3.79
CA SER A 216 0.88 -2.29 3.69
C SER A 216 2.03 -1.46 4.27
N ASP A 217 1.96 -0.13 4.17
CA ASP A 217 2.93 0.79 4.78
C ASP A 217 2.96 0.68 6.31
N VAL A 218 1.81 0.69 7.00
CA VAL A 218 1.81 0.57 8.47
C VAL A 218 2.13 -0.86 8.92
N GLN A 219 1.76 -1.88 8.13
CA GLN A 219 2.19 -3.25 8.38
C GLN A 219 3.71 -3.38 8.28
N GLY A 220 4.32 -2.77 7.26
CA GLY A 220 5.77 -2.68 7.07
C GLY A 220 6.45 -1.94 8.22
N LEU A 221 5.89 -0.81 8.66
CA LEU A 221 6.36 -0.04 9.82
C LEU A 221 6.35 -0.88 11.11
N ILE A 222 5.28 -1.65 11.34
CA ILE A 222 5.20 -2.58 12.48
C ILE A 222 6.25 -3.69 12.35
N ALA A 223 6.33 -4.35 11.20
CA ALA A 223 7.15 -5.54 11.04
C ALA A 223 8.66 -5.24 10.95
N VAL A 224 9.04 -4.21 10.21
CA VAL A 224 10.43 -3.86 9.89
C VAL A 224 11.01 -2.88 10.90
N THR A 225 10.30 -1.79 11.20
CA THR A 225 10.84 -0.70 12.01
C THR A 225 10.65 -0.93 13.50
N ILE A 226 9.47 -1.41 13.92
CA ILE A 226 9.17 -1.60 15.34
C ILE A 226 9.62 -2.98 15.82
N LEU A 227 9.01 -4.05 15.28
CA LEU A 227 9.27 -5.42 15.71
C LEU A 227 10.56 -6.00 15.09
N GLY A 228 11.09 -5.39 14.03
CA GLY A 228 12.40 -5.74 13.49
C GLY A 228 13.57 -5.37 14.41
N GLU A 229 13.33 -4.56 15.45
CA GLU A 229 14.31 -4.25 16.50
C GLU A 229 14.39 -5.33 17.61
N MET A 230 13.62 -6.41 17.50
CA MET A 230 13.90 -7.65 18.25
C MET A 230 15.23 -8.28 17.82
N ASN A 231 15.77 -7.91 16.65
CA ASN A 231 17.09 -8.32 16.14
C ASN A 231 17.30 -9.85 16.12
N ASN A 232 16.22 -10.60 15.87
CA ASN A 232 16.21 -12.07 15.89
C ASN A 232 16.67 -12.67 17.24
N ASP A 233 16.47 -11.94 18.35
CA ASP A 233 16.64 -12.47 19.70
C ASP A 233 15.58 -13.57 19.96
N PRO A 234 15.97 -14.83 20.24
CA PRO A 234 15.01 -15.92 20.37
C PRO A 234 13.99 -15.73 21.50
N VAL A 235 14.37 -15.06 22.59
CA VAL A 235 13.49 -14.84 23.75
C VAL A 235 12.46 -13.76 23.42
N LEU A 236 12.90 -12.65 22.82
CA LEU A 236 11.99 -11.59 22.39
C LEU A 236 11.06 -12.07 21.28
N CYS A 237 11.59 -12.73 20.25
CA CYS A 237 10.80 -13.26 19.15
C CYS A 237 9.80 -14.32 19.63
N GLY A 238 10.22 -15.26 20.48
CA GLY A 238 9.34 -16.29 21.04
C GLY A 238 8.20 -15.68 21.84
N ARG A 239 8.52 -14.76 22.75
CA ARG A 239 7.52 -14.10 23.59
C ARG A 239 6.56 -13.24 22.76
N ALA A 240 7.06 -12.47 21.80
CA ALA A 240 6.21 -11.66 20.94
C ALA A 240 5.27 -12.51 20.07
N ALA A 241 5.78 -13.62 19.53
CA ALA A 241 5.04 -14.53 18.66
C ALA A 241 3.87 -15.26 19.34
N GLU A 242 3.79 -15.27 20.67
CA GLU A 242 2.64 -15.77 21.43
C GLU A 242 1.42 -14.83 21.36
N TYR A 243 1.63 -13.55 21.03
CA TYR A 243 0.58 -12.52 21.07
C TYR A 243 0.26 -11.91 19.70
N MET A 244 1.07 -12.19 18.68
CA MET A 244 0.81 -11.76 17.30
C MET A 244 -0.42 -12.47 16.74
N CYS A 245 -1.19 -11.77 15.90
CA CYS A 245 -2.16 -12.44 15.02
C CYS A 245 -1.44 -13.30 13.97
N GLU A 246 -2.16 -14.27 13.40
CA GLU A 246 -1.62 -15.22 12.41
C GLU A 246 -0.92 -14.51 11.24
N ASP A 247 -1.53 -13.42 10.74
CA ASP A 247 -1.07 -12.71 9.54
C ASP A 247 0.19 -11.85 9.80
N MET A 248 0.47 -11.53 11.07
CA MET A 248 1.65 -10.76 11.45
C MET A 248 2.82 -11.67 11.83
N LYS A 249 2.54 -12.83 12.44
CA LYS A 249 3.55 -13.67 13.08
C LYS A 249 4.63 -14.13 12.12
N GLU A 250 4.25 -14.77 11.03
CA GLU A 250 5.22 -15.28 10.06
C GLU A 250 6.02 -14.14 9.39
N PRO A 251 5.40 -13.09 8.84
CA PRO A 251 6.12 -11.97 8.25
C PRO A 251 7.14 -11.33 9.21
N VAL A 252 6.75 -11.08 10.47
CA VAL A 252 7.65 -10.47 11.46
C VAL A 252 8.86 -11.37 11.77
N LEU A 253 8.64 -12.68 11.90
CA LEU A 253 9.72 -13.63 12.16
C LEU A 253 10.66 -13.78 10.97
N LEU A 254 10.14 -13.79 9.74
CA LEU A 254 10.95 -13.79 8.51
C LEU A 254 11.76 -12.50 8.36
N VAL A 255 11.13 -11.34 8.63
CA VAL A 255 11.80 -10.03 8.65
C VAL A 255 12.94 -10.03 9.66
N ASN A 256 12.71 -10.50 10.90
CA ASN A 256 13.76 -10.57 11.92
C ASN A 256 14.94 -11.46 11.49
N LYS A 257 14.65 -12.66 10.96
CA LYS A 257 15.68 -13.55 10.40
C LYS A 257 16.49 -12.86 9.30
N PHE A 258 15.81 -12.20 8.35
CA PHE A 258 16.46 -11.48 7.27
C PHE A 258 17.34 -10.33 7.77
N LEU A 259 16.82 -9.50 8.68
CA LEU A 259 17.52 -8.34 9.23
C LEU A 259 18.77 -8.73 10.03
N ALA A 260 18.80 -9.94 10.61
CA ALA A 260 19.97 -10.49 11.29
C ALA A 260 21.09 -10.94 10.32
N THR A 261 20.80 -11.19 9.05
CA THR A 261 21.81 -11.56 8.05
C THR A 261 22.72 -10.38 7.68
N SER A 262 23.90 -10.66 7.14
CA SER A 262 24.81 -9.62 6.62
C SER A 262 24.16 -8.75 5.54
N ARG A 263 23.28 -9.35 4.71
CA ARG A 263 22.53 -8.62 3.68
C ARG A 263 21.51 -7.67 4.30
N GLY A 264 20.76 -8.13 5.30
CA GLY A 264 19.80 -7.31 6.04
C GLY A 264 20.46 -6.15 6.78
N LYS A 265 21.56 -6.41 7.50
CA LYS A 265 22.36 -5.38 8.17
C LYS A 265 22.84 -4.30 7.19
N LYS A 266 23.38 -4.72 6.03
CA LYS A 266 23.81 -3.80 4.96
C LYS A 266 22.64 -3.02 4.36
N ALA A 267 21.45 -3.61 4.26
CA ALA A 267 20.26 -2.92 3.79
C ALA A 267 19.83 -1.83 4.79
N LYS A 268 19.78 -2.13 6.10
CA LYS A 268 19.53 -1.13 7.15
C LYS A 268 20.54 0.02 7.10
N GLU A 269 21.81 -0.30 6.92
CA GLU A 269 22.87 0.73 6.84
C GLU A 269 22.73 1.63 5.61
N LYS A 270 22.34 1.07 4.46
CA LYS A 270 22.02 1.83 3.25
C LYS A 270 20.80 2.72 3.40
N LEU A 271 19.80 2.31 4.19
CA LEU A 271 18.64 3.17 4.47
C LEU A 271 19.02 4.36 5.35
N LYS A 272 19.92 4.16 6.32
CA LYS A 272 20.47 5.25 7.15
C LYS A 272 21.39 6.18 6.36
N ASN A 273 22.12 5.63 5.40
CA ASN A 273 23.08 6.33 4.56
C ASN A 273 22.78 6.07 3.07
N PRO A 274 21.71 6.66 2.51
CA PRO A 274 21.33 6.41 1.12
C PRO A 274 22.45 6.87 0.18
N PRO A 275 22.76 6.10 -0.88
CA PRO A 275 23.73 6.53 -1.87
C PRO A 275 23.25 7.83 -2.52
N ALA A 276 24.20 8.73 -2.81
CA ALA A 276 23.89 9.96 -3.51
C ALA A 276 23.11 9.67 -4.80
N TYR A 277 22.03 10.43 -5.02
CA TYR A 277 21.22 10.32 -6.23
C TYR A 277 22.12 10.46 -7.47
N LYS A 278 22.05 9.47 -8.35
CA LYS A 278 22.68 9.54 -9.68
C LYS A 278 21.58 9.70 -10.71
N PRO A 279 21.53 10.82 -11.46
CA PRO A 279 20.59 10.99 -12.55
C PRO A 279 20.67 9.80 -13.50
N LYS A 280 19.51 9.33 -13.98
CA LYS A 280 19.48 8.30 -15.04
C LYS A 280 20.24 8.88 -16.24
N LYS A 281 21.33 8.24 -16.64
CA LYS A 281 22.01 8.59 -17.89
C LYS A 281 21.00 8.48 -19.02
N GLU A 282 20.86 9.52 -19.83
CA GLU A 282 20.11 9.45 -21.08
C GLU A 282 20.60 8.22 -21.85
N LYS A 283 19.66 7.34 -22.22
CA LYS A 283 19.98 6.20 -23.07
C LYS A 283 20.40 6.78 -24.42
N LYS A 284 21.70 6.76 -24.71
CA LYS A 284 22.17 7.00 -26.07
C LYS A 284 21.47 6.00 -26.98
N PRO A 285 20.96 6.42 -28.15
CA PRO A 285 20.37 5.50 -29.11
C PRO A 285 21.40 4.40 -29.42
N GLY A 286 20.97 3.14 -29.35
CA GLY A 286 21.86 2.00 -29.57
C GLY A 286 22.47 2.04 -30.97
N MET A 287 23.62 1.39 -31.15
CA MET A 287 24.34 1.28 -32.43
C MET A 287 23.43 0.96 -33.63
N PHE A 288 22.39 0.16 -33.43
CA PHE A 288 21.41 -0.17 -34.46
C PHE A 288 20.56 1.03 -34.93
N ALA A 289 20.16 1.90 -34.00
CA ALA A 289 19.44 3.13 -34.30
C ALA A 289 20.36 4.18 -34.98
N GLN A 290 21.66 4.18 -34.67
CA GLN A 290 22.64 5.00 -35.40
C GLN A 290 22.88 4.47 -36.82
N MET A 291 23.01 3.15 -37.00
CA MET A 291 23.17 2.53 -38.33
C MET A 291 21.95 2.72 -39.23
N MET A 292 20.73 2.68 -38.69
CA MET A 292 19.51 2.95 -39.46
C MET A 292 19.44 4.42 -39.90
N ASN A 293 19.93 5.35 -39.08
CA ASN A 293 19.96 6.78 -39.42
C ASN A 293 21.04 7.11 -40.46
N GLU A 294 22.19 6.41 -40.44
CA GLU A 294 23.23 6.51 -41.47
C GLU A 294 22.81 5.80 -42.78
N GLY A 295 22.07 4.69 -42.70
CA GLY A 295 21.56 3.97 -43.86
C GLY A 295 20.46 4.74 -44.64
N MET A 296 19.68 5.57 -43.94
CA MET A 296 18.70 6.47 -44.57
C MET A 296 19.36 7.69 -45.24
N ALA A 297 20.54 8.12 -44.79
CA ALA A 297 21.27 9.24 -45.39
C ALA A 297 21.98 8.88 -46.71
N GLN A 298 22.28 7.60 -46.94
CA GLN A 298 22.97 7.14 -48.15
C GLN A 298 22.04 6.82 -49.35
N ASN A 299 20.72 6.76 -49.16
CA ASN A 299 19.79 6.36 -50.22
C ASN A 299 18.97 7.52 -50.84
N GLY A 300 19.35 8.78 -50.54
CA GLY A 300 18.68 9.99 -51.04
C GLY A 300 19.22 10.56 -52.36
N GLY A 301 20.06 9.82 -53.09
CA GLY A 301 20.60 10.27 -54.38
C GLY A 301 19.69 9.88 -55.55
N MET A 302 18.73 10.74 -55.92
CA MET A 302 18.10 10.69 -57.24
C MET A 302 19.18 10.90 -58.33
N PRO A 303 19.32 10.01 -59.33
CA PRO A 303 20.03 10.35 -60.56
C PRO A 303 19.13 11.21 -61.47
N PRO A 304 19.68 12.15 -62.25
CA PRO A 304 18.91 13.07 -63.05
C PRO A 304 18.35 12.43 -64.34
N MET A 305 17.13 12.87 -64.66
CA MET A 305 16.35 12.80 -65.91
C MET A 305 15.70 11.46 -66.24
#